data_AF-A0A060XTJ1-F1
#
_entry.id   AF-A0A060XTJ1-F1
#
_cell.length_a   1.000
_cell.length_b   1.000
_cell.length_c   1.000
_cell.angle_alpha   90.00
_cell.angle_beta   90.00
_cell.angle_gamma   90.00
#
_symmetry.space_group_name_H-M   'P 1'
#
loop_
_entity.id
_entity.type
_entity.pdbx_description
1 polymer ?
#
loop_
_entity_poly.entity_id
_entity_poly.type
_entity_poly.pdbx_seq_one_letter_code
_entity_poly.pdbx_strand_id
1 'polypeptide(L)'
;MYFSSLFPYVVLICFLVRALLLKGSVDGIRHMFTPKLEIMLEAKVWREAATQVFFALGLGFGGVIAFSSYNKRDNNCHFDAVLVSFINFFTSVLATLVVFAVLGFKANIMNGKCVALNTKKIVGLLGNEISRDLIPHHINFSATVSAEDYQKMTVLIREVMEKDYQLLGLGSCSIEEELNKAVQGTGLAFIAFTEAMTHFPASPFWSVMFFLMLVNLGLGSMFGTIEGIITPLVDTFKVRKEFLTVGVCLLAFFIGLLFVQRSGNYWVAMFDDYSATLPLLIVVILENVAVAWVYGTDKFFEDLKDMLGFTPFRFYYYMWKYVTPLLLILLLGSSVIQLGMTPPSYSAWIKDLASEKSLSYTPWGLAVCISLVVMAIMPVPVVFFLRYFNIIDENAGVVSTISYKKGCIIQEIARPEEEDDASLIHAKSPSPMPGNSIYRKQNGGVPDSTPNGRYGIGYLMADMPDMPESDL
;
A
#
# COMPACT_ATOMS: atom_id res chain seq x y z
N MET A 1 -5.55 13.26 -8.48
CA MET A 1 -4.29 12.80 -7.86
C MET A 1 -3.88 13.64 -6.65
N TYR A 2 -3.57 14.94 -6.79
CA TYR A 2 -3.00 15.76 -5.70
C TYR A 2 -3.72 15.69 -4.33
N PHE A 3 -5.05 15.89 -4.31
CA PHE A 3 -5.81 15.76 -3.06
C PHE A 3 -5.81 14.32 -2.54
N SER A 4 -6.12 13.36 -3.41
CA SER A 4 -6.22 11.93 -3.07
C SER A 4 -4.91 11.33 -2.55
N SER A 5 -3.76 11.84 -3.00
CA SER A 5 -2.45 11.35 -2.57
C SER A 5 -1.97 12.01 -1.27
N LEU A 6 -2.24 13.30 -1.05
CA LEU A 6 -1.78 14.03 0.14
C LEU A 6 -2.73 13.91 1.33
N PHE A 7 -4.04 13.86 1.09
CA PHE A 7 -5.05 13.83 2.14
C PHE A 7 -4.88 12.64 3.11
N PRO A 8 -4.59 11.40 2.66
CA PRO A 8 -4.34 10.29 3.57
C PRO A 8 -3.20 10.54 4.56
N TYR A 9 -2.12 11.22 4.15
CA TYR A 9 -1.01 11.56 5.04
C TYR A 9 -1.41 12.55 6.12
N VAL A 10 -2.21 13.56 5.77
CA VAL A 10 -2.75 14.52 6.75
C VAL A 10 -3.58 13.77 7.79
N VAL A 11 -4.48 12.88 7.34
CA VAL A 11 -5.33 12.09 8.24
C VAL A 11 -4.49 11.16 9.12
N LEU A 12 -3.52 10.44 8.57
CA LEU A 12 -2.63 9.56 9.35
C LEU A 12 -1.87 10.33 10.44
N ILE A 13 -1.34 11.51 10.14
CA ILE A 13 -0.65 12.35 11.13
C ILE A 13 -1.62 12.83 12.22
N CYS A 14 -2.82 13.28 11.85
CA CYS A 14 -3.84 13.69 12.82
C CYS A 14 -4.25 12.53 13.72
N PHE A 15 -4.46 11.34 13.16
CA PHE A 15 -4.77 10.12 13.93
C PHE A 15 -3.61 9.71 14.83
N LEU A 16 -2.37 9.82 14.38
CA LEU A 16 -1.20 9.53 15.21
C LEU A 16 -1.16 10.44 16.44
N VAL A 17 -1.23 11.76 16.23
CA VAL A 17 -1.23 12.73 17.33
C VAL A 17 -2.39 12.46 18.28
N ARG A 18 -3.59 12.20 17.75
CA ARG A 18 -4.76 11.90 18.57
C ARG A 18 -4.59 10.61 19.37
N ALA A 19 -4.12 9.54 18.75
CA ALA A 19 -3.94 8.24 19.37
C ALA A 19 -2.87 8.28 20.48
N LEU A 20 -1.75 8.97 20.25
CA LEU A 20 -0.70 9.12 21.25
C LEU A 20 -1.15 9.90 22.50
N LEU A 21 -2.11 10.82 22.36
CA LEU A 21 -2.70 11.54 23.51
C LEU A 21 -3.70 10.69 24.31
N LEU A 22 -4.08 9.52 23.82
CA LEU A 22 -5.01 8.62 24.50
C LEU A 22 -4.27 7.64 25.41
N LYS A 23 -4.89 7.32 26.55
CA LYS A 23 -4.33 6.37 27.54
C LYS A 23 -4.31 4.95 26.97
N GLY A 24 -3.17 4.26 27.13
CA GLY A 24 -3.00 2.87 26.66
C GLY A 24 -2.51 2.71 25.22
N SER A 25 -2.32 3.80 24.48
CA SER A 25 -1.75 3.74 23.11
C SER A 25 -0.33 3.17 23.08
N VAL A 26 0.48 3.48 24.11
CA VAL A 26 1.85 2.97 24.24
C VAL A 26 1.90 1.45 24.38
N ASP A 27 0.89 0.81 24.97
CA ASP A 27 0.85 -0.66 25.13
C ASP A 27 0.74 -1.36 23.77
N GLY A 28 -0.06 -0.80 22.85
CA GLY A 28 -0.15 -1.30 21.48
C GLY A 28 1.14 -1.08 20.69
N ILE A 29 1.79 0.08 20.85
CA ILE A 29 3.09 0.37 20.22
C ILE A 29 4.17 -0.58 20.77
N ARG A 30 4.15 -0.84 22.08
CA ARG A 30 5.06 -1.80 22.71
C ARG A 30 4.85 -3.20 22.16
N HIS A 31 3.59 -3.60 21.97
CA HIS A 31 3.25 -4.88 21.36
C HIS A 31 3.79 -4.98 19.92
N MET A 32 3.63 -3.94 19.11
CA MET A 32 4.17 -3.86 17.75
C MET A 32 5.70 -4.08 17.70
N PHE A 33 6.44 -3.46 18.63
CA PHE A 33 7.91 -3.53 18.65
C PHE A 33 8.47 -4.67 19.51
N THR A 34 7.63 -5.55 20.07
CA THR A 34 8.11 -6.72 20.83
C THR A 34 8.44 -7.86 19.87
N PRO A 35 9.72 -8.17 19.63
CA PRO A 35 10.08 -9.14 18.61
C PRO A 35 9.85 -10.56 19.12
N LYS A 36 9.14 -11.37 18.34
CA LYS A 36 9.08 -12.83 18.53
C LYS A 36 10.08 -13.46 17.57
N LEU A 37 11.29 -13.77 18.05
CA LEU A 37 12.35 -14.28 17.15
C LEU A 37 12.05 -15.69 16.64
N GLU A 38 11.24 -16.46 17.36
CA GLU A 38 10.86 -17.83 17.03
C GLU A 38 10.10 -17.92 15.69
N ILE A 39 9.19 -16.97 15.43
CA ILE A 39 8.41 -16.95 14.18
C ILE A 39 9.27 -16.61 12.95
N MET A 40 10.46 -16.03 13.11
CA MET A 40 11.34 -15.73 11.98
C MET A 40 11.92 -16.99 11.32
N LEU A 41 11.87 -18.14 12.02
CA LEU A 41 12.27 -19.44 11.47
C LEU A 41 11.18 -20.03 10.55
N GLU A 42 9.95 -19.51 10.63
CA GLU A 42 8.84 -20.01 9.81
C GLU A 42 8.91 -19.44 8.39
N ALA A 43 9.00 -20.32 7.39
CA ALA A 43 9.01 -19.92 5.97
C ALA A 43 7.75 -19.13 5.55
N LYS A 44 6.63 -19.35 6.25
CA LYS A 44 5.37 -18.64 6.05
C LYS A 44 5.53 -17.12 6.24
N VAL A 45 6.27 -16.70 7.28
CA VAL A 45 6.47 -15.28 7.62
C VAL A 45 7.21 -14.54 6.51
N TRP A 46 8.28 -15.14 5.99
CA TRP A 46 9.06 -14.56 4.88
C TRP A 46 8.27 -14.46 3.58
N ARG A 47 7.44 -15.47 3.32
CA ARG A 47 6.56 -15.50 2.16
C ARG A 47 5.51 -14.39 2.23
N GLU A 48 4.85 -14.20 3.38
CA GLU A 48 3.89 -13.12 3.59
C GLU A 48 4.55 -11.75 3.50
N ALA A 49 5.74 -11.58 4.11
CA ALA A 49 6.50 -10.34 4.02
C ALA A 49 6.86 -9.97 2.57
N ALA A 50 7.33 -10.93 1.78
CA ALA A 50 7.66 -10.67 0.37
C ALA A 50 6.41 -10.39 -0.46
N THR A 51 5.34 -11.15 -0.26
CA THR A 51 4.05 -10.94 -0.93
C THR A 51 3.53 -9.52 -0.67
N GLN A 52 3.62 -9.05 0.58
CA GLN A 52 3.25 -7.69 0.96
C GLN A 52 4.04 -6.62 0.20
N VAL A 53 5.34 -6.84 -0.08
CA VAL A 53 6.16 -5.90 -0.86
C VAL A 53 5.66 -5.79 -2.30
N PHE A 54 5.29 -6.90 -2.94
CA PHE A 54 4.73 -6.87 -4.31
C PHE A 54 3.43 -6.09 -4.38
N PHE A 55 2.51 -6.35 -3.45
CA PHE A 55 1.23 -5.65 -3.39
C PHE A 55 1.38 -4.18 -3.03
N ALA A 56 2.26 -3.85 -2.09
CA ALA A 56 2.47 -2.46 -1.67
C ALA A 56 3.08 -1.58 -2.78
N LEU A 57 3.97 -2.14 -3.60
CA LEU A 57 4.59 -1.42 -4.72
C LEU A 57 3.80 -1.51 -6.03
N GLY A 58 2.76 -2.34 -6.10
CA GLY A 58 1.97 -2.55 -7.32
C GLY A 58 2.76 -3.19 -8.46
N LEU A 59 3.72 -4.07 -8.14
CA LEU A 59 4.53 -4.76 -9.14
C LEU A 59 3.71 -5.82 -9.88
N GLY A 60 3.94 -6.00 -11.19
CA GLY A 60 3.24 -6.99 -12.02
C GLY A 60 1.82 -6.62 -12.47
N PHE A 61 1.28 -5.48 -12.03
CA PHE A 61 -0.03 -4.97 -12.49
C PHE A 61 0.02 -4.15 -13.79
N GLY A 62 1.22 -3.85 -14.32
CA GLY A 62 1.40 -3.03 -15.52
C GLY A 62 1.21 -1.51 -15.33
N GLY A 63 0.55 -1.07 -14.26
CA GLY A 63 0.30 0.36 -13.99
C GLY A 63 1.57 1.21 -13.88
N VAL A 64 2.63 0.70 -13.22
CA VAL A 64 3.92 1.41 -13.11
C VAL A 64 4.61 1.55 -14.46
N ILE A 65 4.51 0.53 -15.32
CA ILE A 65 5.07 0.57 -16.68
C ILE A 65 4.30 1.59 -17.52
N ALA A 66 2.96 1.57 -17.45
CA ALA A 66 2.11 2.53 -18.13
C ALA A 66 2.44 3.98 -17.71
N PHE A 67 2.48 4.28 -16.40
CA PHE A 67 2.85 5.62 -15.94
C PHE A 67 4.26 6.04 -16.32
N SER A 68 5.23 5.12 -16.28
CA SER A 68 6.62 5.42 -16.64
C SER A 68 6.78 5.71 -18.14
N SER A 69 5.90 5.17 -18.98
CA SER A 69 5.91 5.39 -20.44
C SER A 69 5.57 6.85 -20.84
N TYR A 70 4.84 7.57 -19.98
CA TYR A 70 4.52 8.99 -20.17
C TYR A 70 5.65 9.94 -19.75
N ASN A 71 6.71 9.43 -19.10
CA ASN A 71 7.84 10.26 -18.69
C ASN A 71 8.77 10.58 -19.87
N LYS A 72 9.50 11.70 -19.75
CA LYS A 72 10.58 12.03 -20.68
C LYS A 72 11.68 10.97 -20.60
N ARG A 73 12.37 10.75 -21.71
CA ARG A 73 13.42 9.73 -21.83
C ARG A 73 14.64 9.97 -20.92
N ASP A 74 14.96 11.23 -20.66
CA ASP A 74 16.05 11.68 -19.80
C ASP A 74 15.64 11.86 -18.33
N ASN A 75 14.41 11.48 -17.97
CA ASN A 75 13.94 11.54 -16.60
C ASN A 75 14.73 10.57 -15.71
N ASN A 76 15.06 11.01 -14.49
CA ASN A 76 15.84 10.20 -13.55
C ASN A 76 14.97 9.13 -12.88
N CYS A 77 14.70 8.05 -13.61
CA CYS A 77 13.89 6.93 -13.11
C CYS A 77 14.54 6.20 -11.92
N HIS A 78 15.86 6.31 -11.74
CA HIS A 78 16.56 5.73 -10.59
C HIS A 78 16.17 6.44 -9.30
N PHE A 79 16.20 7.77 -9.30
CA PHE A 79 15.76 8.58 -8.16
C PHE A 79 14.28 8.32 -7.84
N ASP A 80 13.42 8.30 -8.85
CA ASP A 80 11.99 8.05 -8.67
C ASP A 80 11.72 6.68 -8.03
N ALA A 81 12.39 5.63 -8.51
CA ALA A 81 12.23 4.28 -7.97
C ALA A 81 12.68 4.18 -6.50
N VAL A 82 13.79 4.82 -6.13
CA VAL A 82 14.28 4.86 -4.75
C VAL A 82 13.33 5.68 -3.87
N LEU A 83 12.87 6.83 -4.35
CA LEU A 83 11.95 7.71 -3.61
C LEU A 83 10.61 7.02 -3.35
N VAL A 84 10.01 6.38 -4.36
CA VAL A 84 8.75 5.62 -4.21
C VAL A 84 8.91 4.50 -3.20
N SER A 85 10.00 3.74 -3.28
CA SER A 85 10.29 2.64 -2.34
C SER A 85 10.43 3.15 -0.91
N PHE A 86 11.14 4.27 -0.72
CA PHE A 86 11.35 4.89 0.58
C PHE A 86 10.06 5.46 1.19
N ILE A 87 9.26 6.18 0.39
CA ILE A 87 7.96 6.69 0.81
C ILE A 87 7.02 5.55 1.17
N ASN A 88 6.96 4.49 0.37
CA ASN A 88 6.13 3.32 0.65
C ASN A 88 6.49 2.67 1.99
N PHE A 89 7.78 2.48 2.26
CA PHE A 89 8.28 1.97 3.55
C PHE A 89 7.86 2.87 4.71
N PHE A 90 8.12 4.18 4.64
CA PHE A 90 7.77 5.11 5.72
C PHE A 90 6.27 5.21 5.94
N THR A 91 5.48 5.20 4.86
CA THR A 91 4.02 5.19 4.91
C THR A 91 3.51 3.94 5.60
N SER A 92 4.07 2.77 5.29
CA SER A 92 3.72 1.50 5.92
C SER A 92 4.04 1.49 7.42
N VAL A 93 5.20 2.01 7.81
CA VAL A 93 5.58 2.16 9.23
C VAL A 93 4.64 3.14 9.94
N LEU A 94 4.36 4.30 9.35
CA LEU A 94 3.46 5.31 9.92
C LEU A 94 2.03 4.77 10.10
N ALA A 95 1.49 4.11 9.08
CA ALA A 95 0.16 3.50 9.15
C ALA A 95 0.09 2.42 10.22
N THR A 96 1.10 1.55 10.29
CA THR A 96 1.19 0.48 11.31
C THR A 96 1.27 1.08 12.72
N LEU A 97 2.05 2.14 12.92
CA LEU A 97 2.13 2.86 14.19
C LEU A 97 0.77 3.43 14.62
N VAL A 98 0.04 4.05 13.70
CA VAL A 98 -1.33 4.56 13.95
C VAL A 98 -2.27 3.41 14.34
N VAL A 99 -2.26 2.31 13.59
CA VAL A 99 -3.06 1.12 13.86
C VAL A 99 -2.82 0.59 15.26
N PHE A 100 -1.57 0.31 15.62
CA PHE A 100 -1.25 -0.23 16.93
C PHE A 100 -1.51 0.75 18.07
N ALA A 101 -1.31 2.06 17.87
CA ALA A 101 -1.66 3.06 18.88
C ALA A 101 -3.17 3.08 19.17
N VAL A 102 -4.02 2.99 18.14
CA VAL A 102 -5.49 2.94 18.30
C VAL A 102 -5.94 1.61 18.91
N LEU A 103 -5.35 0.48 18.48
CA LEU A 103 -5.64 -0.84 19.06
C LEU A 103 -5.23 -0.93 20.52
N GLY A 104 -4.09 -0.35 20.92
CA GLY A 104 -3.66 -0.27 22.32
C GLY A 104 -4.67 0.47 23.20
N PHE A 105 -5.14 1.64 22.73
CA PHE A 105 -6.21 2.38 23.41
C PHE A 105 -7.49 1.54 23.54
N LYS A 106 -7.91 0.89 22.45
CA LYS A 106 -9.09 0.02 22.43
C LYS A 106 -8.96 -1.11 23.45
N ALA A 107 -7.83 -1.83 23.43
CA ALA A 107 -7.56 -2.95 24.32
C ALA A 107 -7.59 -2.52 25.80
N ASN A 108 -7.06 -1.33 26.11
CA ASN A 108 -7.07 -0.82 27.49
C ASN A 108 -8.49 -0.44 27.97
N ILE A 109 -9.32 0.14 27.10
CA ILE A 109 -10.75 0.36 27.39
C ILE A 109 -11.50 -0.95 27.61
N MET A 110 -11.29 -1.93 26.72
CA MET A 110 -11.99 -3.23 26.80
C MET A 110 -11.55 -4.01 28.04
N ASN A 111 -10.27 -3.97 28.37
CA ASN A 111 -9.74 -4.54 29.61
C ASN A 111 -10.38 -3.88 30.84
N GLY A 112 -10.51 -2.55 30.88
CA GLY A 112 -11.17 -1.84 31.98
C GLY A 112 -12.65 -2.24 32.15
N LYS A 113 -13.40 -2.41 31.06
CA LYS A 113 -14.78 -2.91 31.10
C LYS A 113 -14.86 -4.36 31.60
N CYS A 114 -13.94 -5.22 31.15
CA CYS A 114 -13.82 -6.62 31.58
C CYS A 114 -13.56 -6.72 33.09
N VAL A 115 -12.58 -5.96 33.58
CA VAL A 115 -12.25 -5.87 35.01
C VAL A 115 -13.47 -5.44 35.82
N ALA A 116 -14.15 -4.36 35.41
CA ALA A 116 -15.33 -3.88 36.13
C ALA A 116 -16.48 -4.91 36.17
N LEU A 117 -16.69 -5.66 35.09
CA LEU A 117 -17.72 -6.70 35.03
C LEU A 117 -17.37 -7.91 35.89
N ASN A 118 -16.12 -8.37 35.84
CA ASN A 118 -15.67 -9.48 36.65
C ASN A 118 -15.61 -9.12 38.14
N THR A 119 -15.19 -7.90 38.50
CA THR A 119 -15.27 -7.44 39.89
C THR A 119 -16.70 -7.47 40.42
N LYS A 120 -17.70 -7.06 39.61
CA LYS A 120 -19.12 -7.17 40.01
C LYS A 120 -19.55 -8.62 40.24
N LYS A 121 -19.10 -9.56 39.40
CA LYS A 121 -19.36 -10.99 39.60
C LYS A 121 -18.71 -11.50 40.90
N ILE A 122 -17.45 -11.16 41.14
CA ILE A 122 -16.70 -11.55 42.34
C ILE A 122 -17.39 -11.01 43.61
N VAL A 123 -17.83 -9.75 43.59
CA VAL A 123 -18.60 -9.16 44.71
C VAL A 123 -19.93 -9.89 44.93
N GLY A 124 -20.60 -10.36 43.88
CA GLY A 124 -21.81 -11.17 43.98
C GLY A 124 -21.59 -12.58 44.53
N LEU A 125 -20.39 -13.13 44.37
CA LEU A 125 -20.01 -14.46 44.87
C LEU A 125 -19.30 -14.40 46.24
N LEU A 126 -19.06 -13.19 46.74
CA LEU A 126 -18.41 -12.93 48.01
C LEU A 126 -19.30 -13.37 49.17
N GLY A 127 -18.81 -14.34 49.97
CA GLY A 127 -19.54 -14.90 51.11
C GLY A 127 -20.26 -16.23 50.86
N ASN A 128 -20.39 -16.67 49.60
CA ASN A 128 -20.85 -18.02 49.28
C ASN A 128 -19.67 -18.93 48.88
N GLU A 129 -19.00 -18.61 47.77
CA GLU A 129 -17.93 -19.43 47.19
C GLU A 129 -16.53 -18.82 47.41
N ILE A 130 -16.44 -17.50 47.63
CA ILE A 130 -15.18 -16.78 47.87
C ILE A 130 -15.18 -16.18 49.28
N SER A 131 -14.22 -16.58 50.12
CA SER A 131 -13.99 -16.00 51.44
C SER A 131 -13.44 -14.59 51.35
N ARG A 132 -13.98 -13.66 52.16
CA ARG A 132 -13.52 -12.26 52.21
C ARG A 132 -12.05 -12.11 52.62
N ASP A 133 -11.50 -13.10 53.32
CA ASP A 133 -10.12 -13.09 53.81
C ASP A 133 -9.08 -13.24 52.68
N LEU A 134 -9.52 -13.68 51.50
CA LEU A 134 -8.65 -13.82 50.33
C LEU A 134 -8.35 -12.49 49.63
N ILE A 135 -9.12 -11.45 49.95
CA ILE A 135 -9.01 -10.15 49.28
C ILE A 135 -8.10 -9.24 50.11
N PRO A 136 -7.05 -8.67 49.51
CA PRO A 136 -6.21 -7.71 50.19
C PRO A 136 -7.00 -6.51 50.73
N HIS A 137 -6.80 -6.15 52.01
CA HIS A 137 -7.53 -5.09 52.70
C HIS A 137 -7.40 -3.68 52.08
N HIS A 138 -6.44 -3.46 51.17
CA HIS A 138 -6.29 -2.20 50.44
C HIS A 138 -7.28 -2.03 49.27
N ILE A 139 -7.98 -3.10 48.87
CA ILE A 139 -8.91 -3.07 47.75
C ILE A 139 -10.32 -2.77 48.25
N ASN A 140 -10.73 -1.51 48.13
CA ASN A 140 -12.09 -1.08 48.43
C ASN A 140 -13.00 -1.23 47.20
N PHE A 141 -13.96 -2.15 47.27
CA PHE A 141 -14.94 -2.40 46.19
C PHE A 141 -15.93 -1.25 45.91
N SER A 142 -15.93 -0.19 46.73
CA SER A 142 -16.73 1.02 46.48
C SER A 142 -16.10 1.97 45.46
N ALA A 143 -14.80 1.83 45.19
CA ALA A 143 -14.12 2.56 44.12
C ALA A 143 -13.91 1.64 42.91
N THR A 144 -13.70 2.23 41.72
CA THR A 144 -13.27 1.48 40.54
C THR A 144 -11.94 0.79 40.82
N VAL A 145 -11.95 -0.54 40.89
CA VAL A 145 -10.76 -1.37 41.10
C VAL A 145 -9.79 -1.17 39.92
N SER A 146 -8.53 -0.88 40.23
CA SER A 146 -7.48 -0.74 39.21
C SER A 146 -7.21 -2.08 38.53
N ALA A 147 -6.80 -2.06 37.26
CA ALA A 147 -6.46 -3.28 36.52
C ALA A 147 -5.32 -4.07 37.21
N GLU A 148 -4.36 -3.39 37.83
CA GLU A 148 -3.25 -4.03 38.56
C GLU A 148 -3.73 -4.75 39.83
N ASP A 149 -4.65 -4.12 40.56
CA ASP A 149 -5.21 -4.70 41.79
C ASP A 149 -6.12 -5.88 41.48
N TYR A 150 -6.86 -5.80 40.37
CA TYR A 150 -7.63 -6.93 39.85
C TYR A 150 -6.74 -8.13 39.49
N GLN A 151 -5.62 -7.90 38.79
CA GLN A 151 -4.70 -8.99 38.43
C GLN A 151 -4.16 -9.70 39.67
N LYS A 152 -3.69 -8.95 40.67
CA LYS A 152 -3.22 -9.50 41.95
C LYS A 152 -4.32 -10.31 42.65
N MET A 153 -5.54 -9.77 42.70
CA MET A 153 -6.69 -10.46 43.28
C MET A 153 -7.00 -11.77 42.54
N THR A 154 -7.02 -11.76 41.20
CA THR A 154 -7.31 -12.97 40.41
C THR A 154 -6.22 -14.03 40.50
N VAL A 155 -4.95 -13.64 40.63
CA VAL A 155 -3.86 -14.60 40.85
C VAL A 155 -4.06 -15.35 42.16
N LEU A 156 -4.36 -14.63 43.25
CA LEU A 156 -4.64 -15.23 44.56
C LEU A 156 -5.86 -16.14 44.55
N ILE A 157 -6.97 -15.69 43.94
CA ILE A 157 -8.18 -16.52 43.80
C ILE A 157 -7.89 -17.78 42.98
N ARG A 158 -7.11 -17.66 41.91
CA ARG A 158 -6.73 -18.79 41.05
C ARG A 158 -5.83 -19.80 41.77
N GLU A 159 -4.86 -19.33 42.56
CA GLU A 159 -3.97 -20.20 43.35
C GLU A 159 -4.72 -20.99 44.43
N VAL A 160 -5.74 -20.38 45.03
CA VAL A 160 -6.47 -20.98 46.16
C VAL A 160 -7.61 -21.88 45.67
N MET A 161 -8.32 -21.48 44.61
CA MET A 161 -9.47 -22.23 44.11
C MET A 161 -9.12 -23.26 43.03
N GLU A 162 -7.91 -23.20 42.46
CA GLU A 162 -7.29 -24.16 41.51
C GLU A 162 -8.26 -24.79 40.47
N LYS A 163 -9.05 -25.80 40.87
CA LYS A 163 -10.02 -26.52 40.02
C LYS A 163 -11.38 -25.81 39.87
N ASP A 164 -11.84 -25.09 40.89
CA ASP A 164 -13.15 -24.43 40.90
C ASP A 164 -13.11 -23.07 40.18
N TYR A 165 -11.91 -22.53 39.90
CA TYR A 165 -11.72 -21.25 39.19
C TYR A 165 -12.39 -21.21 37.82
N GLN A 166 -12.41 -22.32 37.07
CA GLN A 166 -13.09 -22.36 35.77
C GLN A 166 -14.62 -22.35 35.90
N LEU A 167 -15.16 -22.84 37.02
CA LEU A 167 -16.61 -22.86 37.28
C LEU A 167 -17.16 -21.44 37.51
N LEU A 168 -16.32 -20.53 37.99
CA LEU A 168 -16.66 -19.12 38.25
C LEU A 168 -16.97 -18.31 36.98
N GLY A 169 -16.62 -18.80 35.78
CA GLY A 169 -16.91 -18.12 34.52
C GLY A 169 -16.33 -16.70 34.43
N LEU A 170 -15.18 -16.48 35.08
CA LEU A 170 -14.41 -15.25 35.03
C LEU A 170 -13.51 -15.29 33.79
N GLY A 171 -13.85 -14.50 32.76
CA GLY A 171 -13.02 -14.39 31.56
C GLY A 171 -11.63 -13.81 31.88
N SER A 172 -10.61 -14.20 31.13
CA SER A 172 -9.28 -13.60 31.21
C SER A 172 -9.34 -12.15 30.71
N CYS A 173 -9.16 -11.18 31.61
CA CYS A 173 -9.02 -9.78 31.25
C CYS A 173 -7.52 -9.47 31.09
N SER A 174 -6.97 -9.63 29.87
CA SER A 174 -5.58 -9.29 29.56
C SER A 174 -5.49 -8.43 28.31
N ILE A 175 -4.71 -7.34 28.41
CA ILE A 175 -4.48 -6.41 27.28
C ILE A 175 -3.78 -7.14 26.13
N GLU A 176 -2.83 -8.04 26.42
CA GLU A 176 -2.11 -8.78 25.39
C GLU A 176 -3.03 -9.75 24.64
N GLU A 177 -3.99 -10.38 25.33
CA GLU A 177 -4.96 -11.26 24.69
C GLU A 177 -5.91 -10.47 23.78
N GLU A 178 -6.35 -9.29 24.21
CA GLU A 178 -7.15 -8.38 23.38
C GLU A 178 -6.39 -7.85 22.15
N LEU A 179 -5.09 -7.60 22.29
CA LEU A 179 -4.23 -7.23 21.15
C LEU A 179 -3.98 -8.41 20.20
N ASN A 180 -3.82 -9.63 20.72
CA ASN A 180 -3.68 -10.85 19.90
C ASN A 180 -4.98 -11.22 19.18
N LYS A 181 -6.15 -10.81 19.69
CA LYS A 181 -7.46 -10.92 19.03
C LYS A 181 -7.66 -9.91 17.90
N ALA A 182 -6.66 -9.08 17.57
CA ALA A 182 -6.77 -8.12 16.49
C ALA A 182 -7.16 -8.81 15.17
N VAL A 183 -8.24 -8.33 14.57
CA VAL A 183 -8.81 -8.87 13.34
C VAL A 183 -7.94 -8.44 12.16
N GLN A 184 -7.66 -9.35 11.23
CA GLN A 184 -6.95 -9.06 9.99
C GLN A 184 -7.92 -8.67 8.85
N GLY A 185 -7.39 -8.10 7.77
CA GLY A 185 -8.17 -7.74 6.58
C GLY A 185 -9.23 -6.66 6.84
N THR A 186 -10.42 -6.83 6.25
CA THR A 186 -11.50 -5.83 6.30
C THR A 186 -12.02 -5.58 7.72
N GLY A 187 -12.00 -6.59 8.60
CA GLY A 187 -12.45 -6.46 9.98
C GLY A 187 -11.62 -5.48 10.81
N LEU A 188 -10.33 -5.29 10.50
CA LEU A 188 -9.50 -4.30 11.18
C LEU A 188 -10.07 -2.88 11.05
N ALA A 189 -10.39 -2.48 9.82
CA ALA A 189 -10.89 -1.15 9.51
C ALA A 189 -12.35 -0.96 9.93
N PHE A 190 -13.21 -1.93 9.63
CA PHE A 190 -14.67 -1.79 9.78
C PHE A 190 -15.22 -2.23 11.14
N ILE A 191 -14.48 -3.01 11.93
CA ILE A 191 -14.91 -3.48 13.26
C ILE A 191 -14.01 -2.89 14.34
N ALA A 192 -12.71 -3.20 14.32
CA ALA A 192 -11.83 -2.82 15.42
C ALA A 192 -11.62 -1.30 15.49
N PHE A 193 -11.36 -0.66 14.34
CA PHE A 193 -11.16 0.78 14.25
C PHE A 193 -12.43 1.59 14.51
N THR A 194 -13.57 1.17 13.95
CA THR A 194 -14.85 1.85 14.17
C THR A 194 -15.27 1.79 15.63
N GLU A 195 -15.12 0.65 16.27
CA GLU A 195 -15.36 0.48 17.70
C GLU A 195 -14.46 1.41 18.53
N ALA A 196 -13.17 1.49 18.21
CA ALA A 196 -12.25 2.41 18.88
C ALA A 196 -12.65 3.89 18.70
N MET A 197 -13.07 4.28 17.49
CA MET A 197 -13.52 5.66 17.19
C MET A 197 -14.76 6.08 17.97
N THR A 198 -15.66 5.14 18.33
CA THR A 198 -16.83 5.45 19.17
C THR A 198 -16.44 5.98 20.55
N HIS A 199 -15.24 5.63 21.02
CA HIS A 199 -14.69 6.08 22.29
C HIS A 199 -13.87 7.37 22.20
N PHE A 200 -13.72 7.96 21.00
CA PHE A 200 -13.08 9.25 20.84
C PHE A 200 -14.07 10.40 21.13
N PRO A 201 -13.63 11.49 21.76
CA PRO A 201 -14.39 12.72 21.79
C PRO A 201 -14.52 13.26 20.36
N ALA A 202 -15.69 13.78 20.01
CA ALA A 202 -16.07 14.14 18.65
C ALA A 202 -15.96 12.94 17.66
N SER A 203 -16.46 11.76 18.07
CA SER A 203 -16.44 10.54 17.26
C SER A 203 -16.95 10.68 15.81
N PRO A 204 -17.97 11.50 15.47
CA PRO A 204 -18.40 11.66 14.08
C PRO A 204 -17.33 12.29 13.20
N PHE A 205 -16.56 13.25 13.72
CA PHE A 205 -15.48 13.92 12.97
C PHE A 205 -14.38 12.93 12.58
N TRP A 206 -13.90 12.13 13.54
CA TRP A 206 -12.86 11.12 13.29
C TRP A 206 -13.34 10.04 12.33
N SER A 207 -14.61 9.63 12.43
CA SER A 207 -15.18 8.63 11.53
C SER A 207 -15.23 9.14 10.08
N VAL A 208 -15.65 10.38 9.85
CA VAL A 208 -15.66 10.99 8.49
C VAL A 208 -14.24 11.08 7.93
N MET A 209 -13.28 11.56 8.71
CA MET A 209 -11.88 11.65 8.29
C MET A 209 -11.29 10.28 7.93
N PHE A 210 -11.56 9.26 8.75
CA PHE A 210 -11.07 7.89 8.54
C PHE A 210 -11.64 7.27 7.27
N PHE A 211 -12.96 7.30 7.09
CA PHE A 211 -13.59 6.72 5.91
C PHE A 211 -13.27 7.50 4.63
N LEU A 212 -13.17 8.83 4.70
CA LEU A 212 -12.71 9.63 3.57
C LEU A 212 -11.26 9.32 3.19
N MET A 213 -10.39 9.05 4.18
CA MET A 213 -9.04 8.57 3.92
C MET A 213 -9.05 7.21 3.21
N LEU A 214 -9.83 6.24 3.71
CA LEU A 214 -9.93 4.91 3.06
C LEU A 214 -10.44 4.99 1.62
N VAL A 215 -11.43 5.85 1.36
CA VAL A 215 -11.93 6.09 -0.01
C VAL A 215 -10.83 6.70 -0.89
N ASN A 216 -10.08 7.69 -0.42
CA ASN A 216 -9.00 8.30 -1.21
C ASN A 216 -7.81 7.35 -1.44
N LEU A 217 -7.48 6.49 -0.48
CA LEU A 217 -6.48 5.43 -0.65
C LEU A 217 -6.93 4.44 -1.74
N GLY A 218 -8.19 3.99 -1.69
CA GLY A 218 -8.75 3.11 -2.71
C GLY A 218 -8.78 3.75 -4.11
N LEU A 219 -9.24 5.01 -4.21
CA LEU A 219 -9.29 5.74 -5.47
C LEU A 219 -7.90 5.90 -6.10
N GLY A 220 -6.88 6.21 -5.29
CA GLY A 220 -5.49 6.34 -5.77
C GLY A 220 -4.99 5.08 -6.46
N SER A 221 -5.20 3.91 -5.85
CA SER A 221 -4.83 2.62 -6.44
C SER A 221 -5.66 2.31 -7.69
N MET A 222 -6.96 2.58 -7.68
CA MET A 222 -7.86 2.29 -8.81
C MET A 222 -7.50 3.07 -10.06
N PHE A 223 -7.02 4.32 -9.95
CA PHE A 223 -6.52 5.06 -11.10
C PHE A 223 -5.34 4.35 -11.79
N GLY A 224 -4.41 3.79 -11.02
CA GLY A 224 -3.28 3.03 -11.56
C GLY A 224 -3.70 1.72 -12.21
N THR A 225 -4.64 0.99 -11.60
CA THR A 225 -5.15 -0.28 -12.15
C THR A 225 -5.91 -0.05 -13.46
N ILE A 226 -6.78 0.96 -13.52
CA ILE A 226 -7.53 1.27 -14.75
C ILE A 226 -6.57 1.73 -15.86
N GLU A 227 -5.59 2.59 -15.56
CA GLU A 227 -4.62 3.01 -16.57
C GLU A 227 -3.80 1.81 -17.09
N GLY A 228 -3.41 0.87 -16.22
CA GLY A 228 -2.75 -0.37 -16.60
C GLY A 228 -3.56 -1.26 -17.56
N ILE A 229 -4.90 -1.16 -17.55
CA ILE A 229 -5.78 -1.86 -18.49
C ILE A 229 -6.02 -1.03 -19.76
N ILE A 230 -6.23 0.27 -19.61
CA ILE A 230 -6.61 1.16 -20.71
C ILE A 230 -5.44 1.42 -21.66
N THR A 231 -4.23 1.69 -21.15
CA THR A 231 -3.07 2.02 -22.00
C THR A 231 -2.77 0.91 -23.02
N PRO A 232 -2.62 -0.38 -22.65
CA PRO A 232 -2.38 -1.44 -23.64
C PRO A 232 -3.52 -1.63 -24.64
N LEU A 233 -4.77 -1.42 -24.22
CA LEU A 233 -5.94 -1.55 -25.11
C LEU A 233 -6.02 -0.41 -26.13
N VAL A 234 -5.73 0.83 -25.70
CA VAL A 234 -5.66 1.98 -26.61
C VAL A 234 -4.51 1.80 -27.61
N ASP A 235 -3.34 1.35 -27.15
CA ASP A 235 -2.18 1.13 -28.02
C ASP A 235 -2.43 0.03 -29.05
N THR A 236 -3.19 -1.02 -28.68
CA THR A 236 -3.49 -2.15 -29.56
C THR A 236 -4.61 -1.83 -30.56
N PHE A 237 -5.73 -1.25 -30.11
CA PHE A 237 -6.92 -1.05 -30.93
C PHE A 237 -7.03 0.35 -31.55
N LYS A 238 -6.17 1.31 -31.15
CA LYS A 238 -6.18 2.72 -31.60
C LYS A 238 -7.58 3.37 -31.56
N VAL A 239 -8.35 3.02 -30.54
CA VAL A 239 -9.69 3.57 -30.29
C VAL A 239 -9.62 4.81 -29.40
N ARG A 240 -10.65 5.66 -29.45
CA ARG A 240 -10.79 6.82 -28.57
C ARG A 240 -10.82 6.40 -27.10
N LYS A 241 -9.96 7.00 -26.27
CA LYS A 241 -9.73 6.62 -24.87
C LYS A 241 -11.00 6.72 -24.02
N GLU A 242 -11.84 7.73 -24.27
CA GLU A 242 -13.03 8.05 -23.49
C GLU A 242 -14.07 6.92 -23.56
N PHE A 243 -14.41 6.47 -24.78
CA PHE A 243 -15.41 5.41 -24.99
C PHE A 243 -14.93 4.07 -24.44
N LEU A 244 -13.64 3.76 -24.61
CA LEU A 244 -13.05 2.54 -24.07
C LEU A 244 -13.10 2.55 -22.53
N THR A 245 -12.78 3.69 -21.91
CA THR A 245 -12.80 3.84 -20.45
C THR A 245 -14.21 3.63 -19.89
N VAL A 246 -15.22 4.23 -20.51
CA VAL A 246 -16.63 4.01 -20.13
C VAL A 246 -17.01 2.53 -20.28
N GLY A 247 -16.61 1.88 -21.37
CA GLY A 247 -16.87 0.46 -21.60
C GLY A 247 -16.26 -0.45 -20.52
N VAL A 248 -14.99 -0.24 -20.18
CA VAL A 248 -14.28 -1.01 -19.13
C VAL A 248 -14.92 -0.78 -17.76
N CYS A 249 -15.26 0.47 -17.42
CA CYS A 249 -15.93 0.79 -16.16
C CYS A 249 -17.33 0.15 -16.05
N LEU A 250 -18.12 0.14 -17.13
CA LEU A 250 -19.42 -0.52 -17.16
C LEU A 250 -19.28 -2.04 -17.00
N LEU A 251 -18.31 -2.65 -17.68
CA LEU A 251 -18.02 -4.09 -17.52
C LEU A 251 -17.63 -4.41 -16.07
N ALA A 252 -16.72 -3.62 -15.49
CA ALA A 252 -16.30 -3.78 -14.10
C ALA A 252 -17.47 -3.60 -13.11
N PHE A 253 -18.39 -2.67 -13.38
CA PHE A 253 -19.60 -2.49 -12.57
C PHE A 253 -20.50 -3.73 -12.58
N PHE A 254 -20.77 -4.31 -13.76
CA PHE A 254 -21.61 -5.51 -13.86
C PHE A 254 -20.99 -6.73 -13.17
N ILE A 255 -19.67 -6.92 -13.31
CA ILE A 255 -18.95 -7.98 -12.59
C ILE A 255 -18.96 -7.70 -11.08
N GLY A 256 -18.80 -6.43 -10.68
CA GLY A 256 -18.80 -5.99 -9.29
C GLY A 256 -20.10 -6.26 -8.53
N LEU A 257 -21.25 -6.37 -9.22
CA LEU A 257 -22.53 -6.74 -8.60
C LEU A 257 -22.49 -8.11 -7.90
N LEU A 258 -21.57 -9.00 -8.29
CA LEU A 258 -21.33 -10.27 -7.63
C LEU A 258 -20.88 -10.08 -6.16
N PHE A 259 -20.10 -9.03 -5.87
CA PHE A 259 -19.57 -8.76 -4.52
C PHE A 259 -20.56 -8.06 -3.59
N VAL A 260 -21.67 -7.54 -4.10
CA VAL A 260 -22.70 -6.83 -3.31
C VAL A 260 -23.76 -7.79 -2.74
N GLN A 261 -23.70 -9.07 -3.09
CA GLN A 261 -24.62 -10.09 -2.60
C GLN A 261 -24.44 -10.38 -1.09
N ARG A 262 -25.39 -11.07 -0.46
CA ARG A 262 -25.31 -11.46 0.96
C ARG A 262 -24.09 -12.33 1.28
N SER A 263 -23.66 -13.16 0.32
CA SER A 263 -22.42 -13.95 0.38
C SER A 263 -21.21 -13.21 -0.19
N GLY A 264 -21.33 -11.91 -0.48
CA GLY A 264 -20.35 -11.12 -1.21
C GLY A 264 -18.97 -11.07 -0.56
N ASN A 265 -18.90 -10.99 0.78
CA ASN A 265 -17.63 -11.01 1.50
C ASN A 265 -16.84 -12.32 1.27
N TYR A 266 -17.53 -13.46 1.10
CA TYR A 266 -16.86 -14.73 0.78
C TYR A 266 -16.27 -14.72 -0.63
N TRP A 267 -16.98 -14.11 -1.59
CA TRP A 267 -16.47 -13.91 -2.94
C TRP A 267 -15.27 -12.97 -2.97
N VAL A 268 -15.32 -11.86 -2.23
CA VAL A 268 -14.19 -10.92 -2.10
C VAL A 268 -12.97 -11.63 -1.53
N ALA A 269 -13.11 -12.35 -0.41
CA ALA A 269 -12.00 -13.10 0.18
C ALA A 269 -11.42 -14.15 -0.78
N MET A 270 -12.28 -14.89 -1.48
CA MET A 270 -11.84 -15.89 -2.46
C MET A 270 -11.07 -15.27 -3.63
N PHE A 271 -11.53 -14.13 -4.16
CA PHE A 271 -10.81 -13.44 -5.23
C PHE A 271 -9.49 -12.84 -4.72
N ASP A 272 -9.46 -12.24 -3.52
CA ASP A 272 -8.26 -11.65 -2.93
C ASP A 272 -7.15 -12.70 -2.72
N ASP A 273 -7.49 -13.83 -2.11
CA ASP A 273 -6.52 -14.88 -1.77
C ASP A 273 -5.96 -15.60 -3.01
N TYR A 274 -6.79 -15.87 -4.02
CA TYR A 274 -6.43 -16.76 -5.14
C TYR A 274 -6.21 -16.06 -6.48
N SER A 275 -6.84 -14.92 -6.76
CA SER A 275 -6.73 -14.29 -8.09
C SER A 275 -5.47 -13.47 -8.29
N ALA A 276 -4.90 -12.92 -7.20
CA ALA A 276 -3.79 -11.97 -7.30
C ALA A 276 -2.45 -12.60 -6.92
N THR A 277 -2.35 -13.26 -5.77
CA THR A 277 -1.05 -13.64 -5.18
C THR A 277 -0.20 -14.56 -6.08
N LEU A 278 -0.74 -15.71 -6.50
CA LEU A 278 0.03 -16.66 -7.32
C LEU A 278 0.27 -16.18 -8.76
N PRO A 279 -0.74 -15.65 -9.49
CA PRO A 279 -0.52 -15.15 -10.84
C PRO A 279 0.47 -13.99 -10.89
N LEU A 280 0.40 -13.05 -9.94
CA LEU A 280 1.31 -11.90 -9.89
C LEU A 280 2.77 -12.35 -9.71
N LEU A 281 3.04 -13.30 -8.80
CA LEU A 281 4.39 -13.85 -8.62
C LEU A 281 4.92 -14.48 -9.92
N ILE A 282 4.09 -15.23 -10.64
CA ILE A 282 4.47 -15.86 -11.91
C ILE A 282 4.77 -14.79 -12.97
N VAL A 283 3.90 -13.79 -13.11
CA VAL A 283 4.09 -12.68 -14.08
C VAL A 283 5.39 -11.94 -13.78
N VAL A 284 5.65 -11.57 -12.52
CA VAL A 284 6.88 -10.85 -12.13
C VAL A 284 8.15 -11.69 -12.37
N ILE A 285 8.10 -13.01 -12.16
CA ILE A 285 9.21 -13.90 -12.52
C ILE A 285 9.46 -13.87 -14.03
N LEU A 286 8.41 -13.97 -14.84
CA LEU A 286 8.53 -13.95 -16.29
C LEU A 286 9.04 -12.60 -16.79
N GLU A 287 8.59 -11.47 -16.22
CA GLU A 287 9.10 -10.13 -16.51
C GLU A 287 10.59 -10.02 -16.17
N ASN A 288 10.99 -10.48 -14.98
CA ASN A 288 12.39 -10.45 -14.58
C ASN A 288 13.27 -11.32 -15.50
N VAL A 289 12.80 -12.53 -15.84
CA VAL A 289 13.53 -13.42 -16.74
C VAL A 289 13.63 -12.83 -18.15
N ALA A 290 12.56 -12.22 -18.66
CA ALA A 290 12.53 -11.56 -19.95
C ALA A 290 13.55 -10.41 -20.02
N VAL A 291 13.63 -9.55 -19.01
CA VAL A 291 14.59 -8.43 -19.00
C VAL A 291 16.03 -8.92 -18.76
N ALA A 292 16.25 -9.78 -17.77
CA ALA A 292 17.61 -10.14 -17.34
C ALA A 292 18.32 -11.09 -18.33
N TRP A 293 17.61 -12.08 -18.90
CA TRP A 293 18.20 -13.09 -19.80
C TRP A 293 17.79 -12.97 -21.26
N VAL A 294 16.52 -12.71 -21.58
CA VAL A 294 16.06 -12.67 -22.98
C VAL A 294 16.51 -11.37 -23.66
N TYR A 295 16.27 -10.23 -23.03
CA TYR A 295 16.76 -8.94 -23.50
C TYR A 295 18.27 -8.76 -23.25
N GLY A 296 18.75 -9.30 -22.14
CA GLY A 296 20.14 -9.28 -21.73
C GLY A 296 20.45 -8.10 -20.81
N THR A 297 20.97 -8.41 -19.62
CA THR A 297 21.29 -7.41 -18.59
C THR A 297 22.32 -6.38 -19.06
N ASP A 298 23.29 -6.78 -19.89
CA ASP A 298 24.34 -5.88 -20.38
C ASP A 298 23.75 -4.77 -21.26
N LYS A 299 22.83 -5.14 -22.18
CA LYS A 299 22.12 -4.20 -23.04
C LYS A 299 21.20 -3.28 -22.24
N PHE A 300 20.46 -3.83 -21.28
CA PHE A 300 19.60 -3.03 -20.40
C PHE A 300 20.40 -2.00 -19.58
N PHE A 301 21.61 -2.37 -19.14
CA PHE A 301 22.49 -1.47 -18.40
C PHE A 301 23.06 -0.34 -19.29
N GLU A 302 23.34 -0.63 -20.56
CA GLU A 302 23.71 0.38 -21.56
C GLU A 302 22.55 1.35 -21.82
N ASP A 303 21.33 0.85 -22.02
CA ASP A 303 20.14 1.70 -22.22
C ASP A 303 19.88 2.61 -21.00
N LEU A 304 20.04 2.09 -19.78
CA LEU A 304 19.93 2.87 -18.55
C LEU A 304 21.01 3.96 -18.45
N LYS A 305 22.24 3.64 -18.84
CA LYS A 305 23.35 4.61 -18.87
C LYS A 305 23.06 5.73 -19.86
N ASP A 306 22.50 5.38 -21.03
CA ASP A 306 22.12 6.33 -22.07
C ASP A 306 20.97 7.24 -21.64
N MET A 307 20.00 6.73 -20.86
CA MET A 307 18.89 7.52 -20.31
C MET A 307 19.30 8.42 -19.15
N LEU A 308 20.07 7.90 -18.20
CA LEU A 308 20.41 8.60 -16.95
C LEU A 308 21.64 9.51 -17.08
N GLY A 309 22.48 9.30 -18.09
CA GLY A 309 23.75 10.01 -18.27
C GLY A 309 24.86 9.57 -17.28
N PHE A 310 24.54 8.77 -16.26
CA PHE A 310 25.48 8.14 -15.34
C PHE A 310 25.34 6.62 -15.35
N THR A 311 26.43 5.91 -15.02
CA THR A 311 26.39 4.46 -14.87
C THR A 311 25.82 4.08 -13.51
N PRO A 312 24.74 3.28 -13.42
CA PRO A 312 24.25 2.75 -12.14
C PRO A 312 25.32 1.91 -11.43
N PHE A 313 25.12 1.61 -10.14
CA PHE A 313 26.04 0.76 -9.40
C PHE A 313 25.99 -0.70 -9.91
N ARG A 314 27.15 -1.36 -9.98
CA ARG A 314 27.26 -2.78 -10.40
C ARG A 314 26.48 -3.74 -9.50
N PHE A 315 26.11 -3.34 -8.29
CA PHE A 315 25.25 -4.12 -7.42
C PHE A 315 23.91 -4.48 -8.09
N TYR A 316 23.30 -3.56 -8.85
CA TYR A 316 22.05 -3.81 -9.58
C TYR A 316 22.18 -4.95 -10.60
N TYR A 317 23.34 -5.06 -11.24
CA TYR A 317 23.62 -6.13 -12.20
C TYR A 317 23.47 -7.51 -11.56
N TYR A 318 24.13 -7.74 -10.42
CA TYR A 318 24.05 -9.03 -9.72
C TYR A 318 22.68 -9.25 -9.08
N MET A 319 22.06 -8.19 -8.57
CA MET A 319 20.73 -8.26 -7.97
C MET A 319 19.65 -8.68 -8.96
N TRP A 320 19.61 -8.09 -10.15
CA TRP A 320 18.59 -8.38 -11.15
C TRP A 320 18.82 -9.72 -11.83
N LYS A 321 20.07 -10.10 -12.08
CA LYS A 321 20.41 -11.32 -12.82
C LYS A 321 20.39 -12.59 -11.97
N TYR A 322 20.70 -12.52 -10.69
CA TYR A 322 20.85 -13.73 -9.85
C TYR A 322 19.98 -13.70 -8.60
N VAL A 323 20.09 -12.65 -7.78
CA VAL A 323 19.49 -12.62 -6.44
C VAL A 323 17.96 -12.57 -6.52
N THR A 324 17.42 -11.63 -7.29
CA THR A 324 15.96 -11.42 -7.44
C THR A 324 15.27 -12.66 -7.98
N PRO A 325 15.69 -13.24 -9.13
CA PRO A 325 15.05 -14.45 -9.67
C PRO A 325 15.16 -15.65 -8.72
N LEU A 326 16.27 -15.84 -8.01
CA LEU A 326 16.40 -16.89 -7.00
C LEU A 326 15.37 -16.71 -5.87
N LEU A 327 15.27 -15.50 -5.31
CA LEU A 327 14.30 -15.19 -4.25
C LEU A 327 12.86 -15.39 -4.73
N LEU A 328 12.53 -14.93 -5.95
CA LEU A 328 11.20 -15.12 -6.53
C LEU A 328 10.84 -16.60 -6.71
N ILE A 329 11.78 -17.44 -7.17
CA ILE A 329 11.57 -18.88 -7.32
C ILE A 329 11.35 -19.54 -5.95
N LEU A 330 12.12 -19.15 -4.93
CA LEU A 330 11.92 -19.66 -3.56
C LEU A 330 10.53 -19.28 -3.01
N LEU A 331 10.09 -18.05 -3.26
CA LEU A 331 8.77 -17.57 -2.86
C LEU A 331 7.64 -18.29 -3.60
N LEU A 332 7.79 -18.53 -4.91
CA LEU A 332 6.83 -19.32 -5.69
C LEU A 332 6.79 -20.77 -5.20
N GLY A 333 7.94 -21.37 -4.88
CA GLY A 333 8.03 -22.71 -4.33
C GLY A 333 7.30 -22.84 -2.99
N SER A 334 7.57 -21.93 -2.04
CA SER A 334 6.86 -21.85 -0.75
C SER A 334 5.35 -21.60 -0.95
N SER A 335 5.04 -20.71 -1.90
CA SER A 335 3.78 -20.54 -2.63
C SER A 335 2.94 -21.81 -2.78
N VAL A 336 3.47 -22.65 -3.67
CA VAL A 336 2.85 -23.87 -4.17
C VAL A 336 2.85 -24.97 -3.11
N ILE A 337 3.92 -25.10 -2.31
CA ILE A 337 3.98 -26.08 -1.22
C ILE A 337 2.86 -25.83 -0.21
N GLN A 338 2.66 -24.57 0.20
CA GLN A 338 1.59 -24.27 1.15
C GLN A 338 0.20 -24.52 0.55
N LEU A 339 -0.02 -24.17 -0.73
CA LEU A 339 -1.27 -24.49 -1.41
C LEU A 339 -1.54 -26.01 -1.44
N GLY A 340 -0.49 -26.84 -1.56
CA GLY A 340 -0.59 -28.29 -1.54
C GLY A 340 -0.76 -28.90 -0.15
N MET A 341 -0.16 -28.31 0.89
CA MET A 341 -0.19 -28.85 2.26
C MET A 341 -1.43 -28.44 3.06
N THR A 342 -1.93 -27.21 2.86
CA THR A 342 -3.14 -26.73 3.55
C THR A 342 -4.29 -26.65 2.57
N PRO A 343 -5.39 -27.42 2.76
CA PRO A 343 -6.53 -27.31 1.89
C PRO A 343 -7.11 -25.89 1.95
N PRO A 344 -7.54 -25.33 0.82
CA PRO A 344 -8.10 -23.99 0.78
C PRO A 344 -9.33 -23.93 1.70
N SER A 345 -9.33 -22.94 2.59
CA SER A 345 -10.37 -22.74 3.60
C SER A 345 -10.78 -21.27 3.66
N TYR A 346 -11.97 -21.01 4.19
CA TYR A 346 -12.48 -19.67 4.40
C TYR A 346 -13.10 -19.56 5.80
N SER A 347 -13.03 -18.36 6.38
CA SER A 347 -13.66 -18.08 7.68
C SER A 347 -15.15 -17.80 7.49
N ALA A 348 -16.00 -18.63 8.09
CA ALA A 348 -17.45 -18.47 8.09
C ALA A 348 -17.97 -18.02 9.45
N TRP A 349 -18.82 -17.01 9.46
CA TRP A 349 -19.54 -16.57 10.65
C TRP A 349 -20.75 -17.47 10.94
N ILE A 350 -20.72 -18.20 12.06
CA ILE A 350 -21.83 -19.06 12.48
C ILE A 350 -22.65 -18.32 13.54
N LYS A 351 -23.90 -17.97 13.19
CA LYS A 351 -24.80 -17.19 14.06
C LYS A 351 -25.04 -17.86 15.42
N ASP A 352 -25.12 -19.19 15.46
CA ASP A 352 -25.48 -19.94 16.67
C ASP A 352 -24.35 -20.02 17.71
N LEU A 353 -23.09 -19.98 17.27
CA LEU A 353 -21.93 -19.98 18.16
C LEU A 353 -21.38 -18.56 18.41
N ALA A 354 -21.86 -17.55 17.66
CA ALA A 354 -21.32 -16.19 17.66
C ALA A 354 -19.79 -16.15 17.49
N SER A 355 -19.25 -17.08 16.69
CA SER A 355 -17.82 -17.22 16.45
C SER A 355 -17.52 -17.55 14.99
N GLU A 356 -16.32 -17.16 14.56
CA GLU A 356 -15.78 -17.49 13.25
C GLU A 356 -15.23 -18.92 13.27
N LYS A 357 -15.60 -19.72 12.28
CA LYS A 357 -15.06 -21.07 12.09
C LYS A 357 -14.49 -21.19 10.69
N SER A 358 -13.25 -21.70 10.59
CA SER A 358 -12.64 -22.05 9.31
C SER A 358 -13.34 -23.28 8.74
N LEU A 359 -13.91 -23.14 7.54
CA LEU A 359 -14.56 -24.19 6.77
C LEU A 359 -13.81 -24.41 5.45
N SER A 360 -13.79 -25.64 4.96
CA SER A 360 -13.23 -25.96 3.65
C SER A 360 -14.16 -25.54 2.52
N TYR A 361 -13.57 -25.16 1.38
CA TYR A 361 -14.36 -24.89 0.17
C TYR A 361 -15.04 -26.17 -0.33
N THR A 362 -16.24 -25.98 -0.88
CA THR A 362 -16.96 -27.02 -1.63
C THR A 362 -16.23 -27.35 -2.93
N PRO A 363 -16.45 -28.54 -3.54
CA PRO A 363 -15.77 -28.93 -4.77
C PRO A 363 -15.96 -27.95 -5.95
N TRP A 364 -17.16 -27.35 -6.07
CA TRP A 364 -17.42 -26.33 -7.09
C TRP A 364 -16.67 -25.02 -6.78
N GLY A 365 -16.55 -24.64 -5.50
CA GLY A 365 -15.79 -23.45 -5.08
C GLY A 365 -14.30 -23.62 -5.37
N LEU A 366 -13.76 -24.81 -5.10
CA LEU A 366 -12.40 -25.16 -5.47
C LEU A 366 -12.15 -25.05 -6.97
N ALA A 367 -13.09 -25.51 -7.80
CA ALA A 367 -13.01 -25.38 -9.25
C ALA A 367 -12.96 -23.91 -9.69
N VAL A 368 -13.71 -23.02 -9.03
CA VAL A 368 -13.65 -21.58 -9.27
C VAL A 368 -12.28 -21.01 -8.88
N CYS A 369 -11.73 -21.36 -7.71
CA CYS A 369 -10.40 -20.91 -7.30
C CYS A 369 -9.32 -21.30 -8.32
N ILE A 370 -9.33 -22.55 -8.79
CA ILE A 370 -8.38 -23.03 -9.82
C ILE A 370 -8.59 -22.27 -11.12
N SER A 371 -9.85 -22.06 -11.54
CA SER A 371 -10.17 -21.32 -12.75
C SER A 371 -9.66 -19.88 -12.72
N LEU A 372 -9.71 -19.19 -11.57
CA LEU A 372 -9.21 -17.82 -11.41
C LEU A 372 -7.69 -17.76 -11.62
N VAL A 373 -6.95 -18.67 -10.99
CA VAL A 373 -5.49 -18.77 -11.13
C VAL A 373 -5.11 -19.05 -12.59
N VAL A 374 -5.77 -20.02 -13.21
CA VAL A 374 -5.50 -20.39 -14.61
C VAL A 374 -5.81 -19.23 -15.54
N MET A 375 -6.97 -18.57 -15.39
CA MET A 375 -7.37 -17.44 -16.25
C MET A 375 -6.36 -16.29 -16.22
N ALA A 376 -5.76 -16.01 -15.06
CA ALA A 376 -4.77 -14.94 -14.94
C ALA A 376 -3.41 -15.30 -15.57
N ILE A 377 -3.00 -16.57 -15.54
CA ILE A 377 -1.69 -17.02 -16.05
C ILE A 377 -1.76 -17.36 -17.54
N MET A 378 -2.89 -17.89 -18.02
CA MET A 378 -3.09 -18.43 -19.37
C MET A 378 -2.74 -17.48 -20.52
N PRO A 379 -2.95 -16.14 -20.45
CA PRO A 379 -2.63 -15.25 -21.57
C PRO A 379 -1.17 -15.34 -22.04
N VAL A 380 -0.21 -15.51 -21.12
CA VAL A 380 1.22 -15.57 -21.47
C VAL A 380 1.57 -16.79 -22.34
N PRO A 381 1.30 -18.05 -21.93
CA PRO A 381 1.54 -19.21 -22.77
C PRO A 381 0.66 -19.24 -24.02
N VAL A 382 -0.59 -18.75 -23.97
CA VAL A 382 -1.46 -18.69 -25.16
C VAL A 382 -0.85 -17.79 -26.23
N VAL A 383 -0.41 -16.58 -25.87
CA VAL A 383 0.24 -15.67 -26.83
C VAL A 383 1.55 -16.28 -27.36
N PHE A 384 2.32 -16.96 -26.51
CA PHE A 384 3.52 -17.68 -26.94
C PHE A 384 3.21 -18.77 -27.98
N PHE A 385 2.21 -19.63 -27.73
CA PHE A 385 1.82 -20.69 -28.66
C PHE A 385 1.23 -20.13 -29.97
N LEU A 386 0.38 -19.10 -29.89
CA LEU A 386 -0.20 -18.46 -31.09
C LEU A 386 0.88 -17.86 -32.00
N ARG A 387 1.94 -17.29 -31.42
CA ARG A 387 3.10 -16.81 -32.16
C ARG A 387 3.97 -17.95 -32.67
N TYR A 388 4.20 -19.00 -31.87
CA TYR A 388 4.99 -20.16 -32.28
C TYR A 388 4.39 -20.89 -33.50
N PHE A 389 3.06 -20.98 -33.58
CA PHE A 389 2.34 -21.57 -34.71
C PHE A 389 2.03 -20.58 -35.85
N ASN A 390 2.57 -19.35 -35.82
CA ASN A 390 2.35 -18.31 -36.83
C ASN A 390 0.87 -18.02 -37.14
N ILE A 391 -0.04 -18.19 -36.17
CA ILE A 391 -1.46 -17.85 -36.32
C ILE A 391 -1.67 -16.33 -36.25
N ILE A 392 -0.77 -15.63 -35.58
CA ILE A 392 -0.68 -14.17 -35.56
C ILE A 392 0.54 -13.78 -36.40
N ASP A 393 0.30 -13.15 -37.55
CA ASP A 393 1.34 -12.66 -38.46
C ASP A 393 2.29 -11.66 -37.75
N GLU A 394 3.60 -11.78 -37.99
CA GLU A 394 4.63 -10.81 -37.56
C GLU A 394 4.31 -9.37 -38.01
N ASN A 395 3.48 -9.21 -39.05
CA ASN A 395 3.12 -7.92 -39.65
C ASN A 395 2.02 -7.14 -38.91
N ALA A 396 1.38 -7.69 -37.88
CA ALA A 396 0.69 -6.86 -36.88
C ALA A 396 1.70 -6.14 -35.94
N GLY A 397 3.00 -6.44 -36.10
CA GLY A 397 4.14 -5.92 -35.37
C GLY A 397 4.83 -4.71 -35.99
N VAL A 398 4.09 -3.73 -36.54
CA VAL A 398 4.58 -2.33 -36.52
C VAL A 398 4.77 -1.83 -35.07
N VAL A 399 4.37 -2.63 -34.07
CA VAL A 399 4.32 -2.25 -32.65
C VAL A 399 5.46 -2.83 -31.79
N SER A 400 6.43 -3.60 -32.32
CA SER A 400 7.58 -4.06 -31.50
C SER A 400 8.97 -3.95 -32.14
N THR A 401 9.08 -3.39 -33.34
CA THR A 401 10.36 -3.02 -33.96
C THR A 401 10.48 -1.51 -34.04
N ILE A 402 10.67 -0.86 -32.88
CA ILE A 402 11.51 0.35 -32.87
C ILE A 402 12.92 -0.15 -33.17
N SER A 403 13.20 -0.30 -34.46
CA SER A 403 14.56 -0.41 -34.98
C SER A 403 15.27 0.86 -34.55
N TYR A 404 16.15 0.74 -33.56
CA TYR A 404 17.04 1.79 -33.10
C TYR A 404 17.84 2.33 -34.30
N LYS A 405 17.34 3.41 -34.90
CA LYS A 405 18.14 4.21 -35.82
C LYS A 405 19.02 5.10 -34.95
N LYS A 406 20.24 4.61 -34.76
CA LYS A 406 21.40 5.35 -34.25
C LYS A 406 21.42 6.76 -34.86
N GLY A 407 21.30 7.78 -34.02
CA GLY A 407 21.60 9.17 -34.35
C GLY A 407 20.77 9.80 -35.48
N CYS A 408 19.66 10.45 -35.13
CA CYS A 408 19.23 11.62 -35.89
C CYS A 408 18.40 12.54 -34.99
N ILE A 409 18.92 13.75 -34.77
CA ILE A 409 18.15 14.90 -34.30
C ILE A 409 17.10 15.15 -35.37
N ILE A 410 15.85 14.80 -35.11
CA ILE A 410 14.72 15.24 -35.93
C ILE A 410 14.01 16.31 -35.11
N GLN A 411 14.22 17.54 -35.54
CA GLN A 411 13.43 18.70 -35.19
C GLN A 411 11.98 18.40 -35.61
N GLU A 412 11.08 18.39 -34.63
CA GLU A 412 9.68 18.07 -34.80
C GLU A 412 9.03 19.12 -35.72
N ILE A 413 8.53 18.68 -36.87
CA ILE A 413 7.66 19.50 -37.74
C ILE A 413 6.29 19.51 -37.07
N ALA A 414 5.93 20.64 -36.50
CA ALA A 414 4.61 20.91 -35.95
C ALA A 414 3.52 20.64 -37.02
N ARG A 415 2.53 19.81 -36.67
CA ARG A 415 1.19 19.87 -37.27
C ARG A 415 0.29 20.66 -36.32
N PRO A 416 -0.54 21.58 -36.85
CA PRO A 416 -1.40 22.41 -36.04
C PRO A 416 -2.69 21.64 -35.67
N GLU A 417 -3.35 22.13 -34.62
CA GLU A 417 -4.69 21.75 -34.12
C GLU A 417 -4.72 20.62 -33.09
N GLU A 418 -4.51 20.98 -31.82
CA GLU A 418 -5.45 20.73 -30.73
C GLU A 418 -5.10 21.68 -29.56
N GLU A 419 -6.10 22.38 -29.04
CA GLU A 419 -5.98 23.51 -28.10
C GLU A 419 -5.40 23.09 -26.74
N ASP A 420 -4.40 23.86 -26.29
CA ASP A 420 -3.74 23.83 -24.99
C ASP A 420 -4.69 24.25 -23.85
N ASP A 421 -5.23 23.31 -23.10
CA ASP A 421 -5.83 23.56 -21.77
C ASP A 421 -4.77 23.59 -20.63
N ALA A 422 -3.48 23.58 -20.97
CA ALA A 422 -2.37 23.64 -20.00
C ALA A 422 -1.62 24.99 -19.97
N SER A 423 -2.16 26.04 -20.60
CA SER A 423 -1.48 27.33 -20.78
C SER A 423 -2.16 28.52 -20.06
N LEU A 424 -2.56 28.34 -18.80
CA LEU A 424 -3.11 29.43 -17.97
C LEU A 424 -2.17 29.90 -16.85
N ILE A 425 -0.85 29.80 -17.03
CA ILE A 425 0.12 30.54 -16.21
C ILE A 425 1.25 31.07 -17.10
N HIS A 426 1.25 32.40 -17.27
CA HIS A 426 2.20 33.26 -18.00
C HIS A 426 1.98 33.52 -19.49
N ALA A 427 1.21 34.58 -19.78
CA ALA A 427 1.27 35.35 -21.01
C ALA A 427 1.92 36.73 -20.76
N LYS A 428 3.08 37.00 -21.37
CA LYS A 428 3.37 38.21 -22.17
C LYS A 428 4.79 38.18 -22.80
N SER A 429 4.82 38.12 -24.12
CA SER A 429 5.94 38.26 -25.09
C SER A 429 6.21 39.77 -25.43
N PRO A 430 7.03 40.20 -26.44
CA PRO A 430 8.08 39.53 -27.27
C PRO A 430 9.38 40.37 -27.62
N SER A 431 10.45 39.67 -28.05
CA SER A 431 11.44 39.98 -29.15
C SER A 431 12.42 41.20 -29.10
N PRO A 432 13.49 41.28 -29.97
CA PRO A 432 14.09 40.31 -30.92
C PRO A 432 15.63 40.07 -30.80
N MET A 433 16.12 38.98 -31.40
CA MET A 433 17.53 38.70 -31.75
C MET A 433 17.98 39.47 -33.02
N PRO A 434 19.28 39.74 -33.24
CA PRO A 434 20.16 38.84 -34.06
C PRO A 434 21.63 38.84 -33.54
N GLY A 435 22.56 37.92 -33.85
CA GLY A 435 22.68 36.84 -34.82
C GLY A 435 24.06 36.15 -34.63
N ASN A 436 24.25 35.03 -35.34
CA ASN A 436 25.39 34.09 -35.29
C ASN A 436 26.80 34.70 -35.44
N SER A 437 27.81 34.13 -34.75
CA SER A 437 28.98 33.53 -35.44
C SER A 437 29.85 32.68 -34.51
N ILE A 438 30.20 31.50 -35.01
CA ILE A 438 31.21 30.56 -34.53
C ILE A 438 32.61 31.15 -34.76
N TYR A 439 33.54 31.09 -33.79
CA TYR A 439 34.96 30.82 -34.08
C TYR A 439 35.74 30.32 -32.83
N ARG A 440 36.51 29.28 -33.10
CA ARG A 440 37.51 28.58 -32.29
C ARG A 440 38.80 29.41 -32.17
N LYS A 441 39.41 29.53 -30.97
CA LYS A 441 40.88 29.52 -30.79
C LYS A 441 41.33 29.28 -29.36
N GLN A 442 42.59 28.86 -29.26
CA GLN A 442 43.27 28.10 -28.23
C GLN A 442 44.32 28.97 -27.51
N ASN A 443 44.60 28.64 -26.24
CA ASN A 443 45.83 28.88 -25.45
C ASN A 443 46.32 30.32 -25.15
N GLY A 444 46.53 30.56 -23.84
CA GLY A 444 47.76 31.15 -23.30
C GLY A 444 47.62 32.48 -22.53
N GLY A 445 47.97 32.48 -21.24
CA GLY A 445 48.44 33.67 -20.52
C GLY A 445 47.57 34.18 -19.35
N VAL A 446 48.04 33.93 -18.13
CA VAL A 446 47.74 34.62 -16.85
C VAL A 446 48.80 35.75 -16.69
N PRO A 447 48.71 36.79 -15.82
CA PRO A 447 47.71 37.15 -14.79
C PRO A 447 47.22 38.62 -14.84
N ASP A 448 46.21 38.97 -14.03
CA ASP A 448 46.36 39.82 -12.82
C ASP A 448 45.13 40.65 -12.41
N SER A 449 45.01 40.77 -11.09
CA SER A 449 44.28 41.79 -10.31
C SER A 449 42.75 41.70 -10.14
N THR A 450 42.36 41.08 -9.02
CA THR A 450 41.24 41.56 -8.16
C THR A 450 41.71 42.79 -7.36
N PRO A 451 40.83 43.70 -6.87
CA PRO A 451 40.19 43.43 -5.56
C PRO A 451 38.78 44.02 -5.34
N ASN A 452 38.01 43.28 -4.53
CA ASN A 452 37.09 43.70 -3.44
C ASN A 452 36.00 44.77 -3.65
N GLY A 453 34.77 44.45 -3.21
CA GLY A 453 33.73 45.46 -2.92
C GLY A 453 32.38 44.91 -2.44
N ARG A 454 32.29 44.67 -1.14
CA ARG A 454 31.16 44.16 -0.32
C ARG A 454 29.88 45.04 -0.25
N TYR A 455 28.75 44.35 0.02
CA TYR A 455 27.51 44.72 0.75
C TYR A 455 26.44 45.66 0.13
N GLY A 456 25.17 45.23 0.20
CA GLY A 456 24.00 46.12 0.18
C GLY A 456 22.66 45.43 -0.14
N ILE A 457 21.92 45.02 0.90
CA ILE A 457 20.48 44.66 0.84
C ILE A 457 19.66 45.96 0.84
N GLY A 458 18.69 46.11 -0.06
CA GLY A 458 17.76 47.24 -0.08
C GLY A 458 16.50 46.94 -0.89
N TYR A 459 15.37 46.86 -0.20
CA TYR A 459 14.02 46.70 -0.75
C TYR A 459 13.64 47.90 -1.62
N LEU A 460 13.07 47.66 -2.80
CA LEU A 460 12.54 48.70 -3.68
C LEU A 460 11.01 48.65 -3.67
N MET A 461 10.42 49.71 -3.14
CA MET A 461 8.98 50.01 -3.11
C MET A 461 8.45 50.21 -4.54
N ALA A 462 7.20 49.79 -4.76
CA ALA A 462 6.50 49.93 -6.03
C ALA A 462 6.01 51.36 -6.24
N ASP A 463 6.42 51.97 -7.36
CA ASP A 463 5.83 53.20 -7.88
C ASP A 463 4.47 52.92 -8.53
N MET A 464 3.48 53.70 -8.11
CA MET A 464 2.10 53.72 -8.63
C MET A 464 2.05 54.78 -9.75
N PRO A 465 1.48 54.50 -10.95
CA PRO A 465 1.32 55.53 -11.96
C PRO A 465 0.00 56.28 -11.80
N ASP A 466 0.09 57.60 -11.93
CA ASP A 466 -0.97 58.60 -11.86
C ASP A 466 -2.14 58.36 -12.83
N MET A 467 -3.34 58.63 -12.34
CA MET A 467 -4.62 58.62 -13.06
C MET A 467 -4.92 60.05 -13.58
N PRO A 468 -5.40 60.25 -14.82
CA PRO A 468 -5.82 61.57 -15.27
C PRO A 468 -7.25 61.89 -14.81
N GLU A 469 -7.42 63.11 -14.28
CA GLU A 469 -8.66 63.91 -14.28
C GLU A 469 -9.31 63.88 -15.68
N SER A 470 -10.61 64.05 -15.93
CA SER A 470 -11.85 64.36 -15.22
C SER A 470 -12.95 64.22 -16.29
N ASP A 471 -14.20 63.97 -15.90
CA ASP A 471 -15.37 64.77 -16.34
C ASP A 471 -16.68 64.17 -15.81
N LEU A 472 -17.33 64.99 -14.97
CA LEU A 472 -18.69 64.93 -14.39
C LEU A 472 -19.01 63.92 -13.28
#